data_AF-A0A6J4WWN9-F1
#
_entry.id   AF-A0A6J4WWN9-F1
#
_cell.length_a   1.000
_cell.length_b   1.000
_cell.length_c   1.000
_cell.angle_alpha   90.00
_cell.angle_beta   90.00
_cell.angle_gamma   90.00
#
_symmetry.space_group_name_H-M   'P 1'
#
loop_
_entity.id
_entity.type
_entity.pdbx_description
1 polymer ?
#
loop_
_entity_poly.entity_id
_entity_poly.type
_entity_poly.pdbx_seq_one_letter_code
_entity_poly.pdbx_strand_id
1 'polypeptide(L)'
;MCGICGQISYNRKSIDEKLVGRMCRSLEYRGPDDEGIYINSDSDAMSSGINIGLGHKRLSIIDLSSAARQPMSNEDNTLWITYNGEISLLSKII
;
A
#
# COMPACT_ATOMS: atom_id res chain seq x y z
N MET A 1 14.90 -4.58 2.81
CA MET A 1 14.00 -3.41 2.95
C MET A 1 12.79 -3.64 2.09
N CYS A 2 11.58 -3.32 2.54
CA CYS A 2 10.31 -3.47 1.81
C CYS A 2 10.34 -2.92 0.37
N GLY A 3 9.31 -3.22 -0.43
CA GLY A 3 9.06 -2.64 -1.75
C GLY A 3 7.71 -1.92 -1.78
N ILE A 4 7.63 -0.78 -2.47
CA ILE A 4 6.38 -0.04 -2.68
C ILE A 4 6.18 0.22 -4.16
N CYS A 5 4.93 0.19 -4.60
CA CYS A 5 4.52 0.58 -5.95
C CYS A 5 3.12 1.20 -5.92
N GLY A 6 2.75 1.88 -7.00
CA GLY A 6 1.42 2.44 -7.12
C GLY A 6 1.13 2.95 -8.53
N GLN A 7 -0.14 3.14 -8.80
CA GLN A 7 -0.65 3.69 -10.05
C GLN A 7 -1.69 4.76 -9.74
N ILE A 8 -1.60 5.90 -10.43
CA ILE A 8 -2.57 6.99 -10.33
C ILE A 8 -3.16 7.23 -11.72
N SER A 9 -4.48 7.43 -11.76
CA SER A 9 -5.25 7.68 -12.96
C SER A 9 -6.11 8.92 -12.78
N TYR A 10 -5.76 10.00 -13.49
CA TYR A 10 -6.46 11.29 -13.41
C TYR A 10 -7.68 11.40 -14.34
N ASN A 11 -7.88 10.43 -15.23
CA ASN A 11 -8.92 10.45 -16.25
C ASN A 11 -10.10 9.53 -15.93
N ARG A 12 -10.31 9.23 -14.64
CA ARG A 12 -11.32 8.28 -14.14
C ARG A 12 -11.22 6.86 -14.69
N LYS A 13 -10.13 6.51 -15.39
CA LYS A 13 -9.90 5.12 -15.80
C LYS A 13 -9.63 4.30 -14.55
N SER A 14 -10.30 3.15 -14.42
CA SER A 14 -10.08 2.22 -13.32
C SER A 14 -8.63 1.72 -13.31
N ILE A 15 -8.16 1.40 -12.10
CA ILE A 15 -6.84 0.79 -11.92
C ILE A 15 -6.95 -0.71 -12.17
N ASP A 16 -6.03 -1.25 -12.97
CA ASP A 16 -5.93 -2.70 -13.16
C ASP A 16 -5.17 -3.30 -11.97
N GLU A 17 -5.90 -3.99 -11.08
CA GLU A 17 -5.31 -4.71 -9.95
C GLU A 17 -4.20 -5.67 -10.38
N LYS A 18 -4.34 -6.31 -11.55
CA LYS A 18 -3.33 -7.24 -12.05
C LYS A 18 -2.04 -6.51 -12.42
N LEU A 19 -2.13 -5.26 -12.87
CA LEU A 19 -0.94 -4.44 -13.11
C LEU A 19 -0.23 -4.13 -11.79
N VAL A 20 -0.96 -3.72 -10.76
CA VAL A 20 -0.39 -3.51 -9.42
C VAL A 20 0.23 -4.78 -8.87
N GLY A 21 -0.44 -5.93 -9.00
CA GLY A 21 0.13 -7.22 -8.60
C GLY A 21 1.36 -7.65 -9.42
N ARG A 22 1.49 -7.26 -10.69
CA ARG A 22 2.74 -7.45 -11.47
C ARG A 22 3.86 -6.55 -10.95
N MET A 23 3.55 -5.31 -10.58
CA MET A 23 4.52 -4.40 -9.96
C MET A 23 5.01 -4.97 -8.61
N CYS A 24 4.10 -5.46 -7.76
CA CYS A 24 4.45 -6.13 -6.50
C CYS A 24 5.40 -7.32 -6.72
N ARG A 25 5.08 -8.21 -7.67
CA ARG A 25 5.95 -9.36 -8.00
C ARG A 25 7.35 -8.96 -8.44
N SER A 26 7.48 -7.88 -9.21
CA SER A 26 8.80 -7.37 -9.59
C SER A 26 9.65 -6.89 -8.41
N LEU A 27 9.03 -6.63 -7.25
CA LEU A 27 9.66 -6.18 -6.02
C LEU A 27 9.79 -7.30 -4.97
N GLU A 28 9.52 -8.55 -5.32
CA GLU A 28 9.48 -9.67 -4.37
C GLU A 28 10.77 -9.83 -3.54
N TYR A 29 11.93 -9.65 -4.19
CA TYR A 29 13.24 -9.72 -3.53
C TYR A 29 13.45 -8.67 -2.42
N ARG A 30 12.64 -7.60 -2.39
CA ARG A 30 12.71 -6.56 -1.36
C ARG A 30 11.97 -6.97 -0.08
N GLY A 31 10.87 -7.71 -0.23
CA GLY A 31 9.98 -8.06 0.87
C GLY A 31 9.28 -9.38 0.61
N PRO A 32 9.94 -10.52 0.90
CA PRO A 32 9.41 -11.84 0.60
C PRO A 32 8.35 -12.32 1.60
N ASP A 33 8.20 -11.64 2.75
CA ASP A 33 7.40 -12.17 3.86
C ASP A 33 5.90 -11.92 3.68
N ASP A 34 5.53 -10.81 3.03
CA ASP A 34 4.12 -10.48 2.81
C ASP A 34 3.89 -9.54 1.61
N GLU A 35 2.66 -9.53 1.11
CA GLU A 35 2.17 -8.67 0.04
C GLU A 35 0.83 -8.03 0.42
N GLY A 36 0.61 -6.79 -0.02
CA GLY A 36 -0.69 -6.15 0.05
C GLY A 36 -0.93 -5.23 -1.14
N ILE A 37 -2.20 -5.11 -1.53
CA ILE A 37 -2.68 -4.23 -2.60
C ILE A 37 -3.92 -3.51 -2.09
N TYR A 38 -4.02 -2.22 -2.42
CA TYR A 38 -5.20 -1.40 -2.18
C TYR A 38 -5.59 -0.71 -3.48
N ILE A 39 -6.89 -0.65 -3.77
CA ILE A 39 -7.49 0.14 -4.85
C ILE A 39 -8.63 0.94 -4.24
N ASN A 40 -8.68 2.25 -4.51
CA ASN A 40 -9.73 3.09 -3.99
C ASN A 40 -11.11 2.76 -4.58
N SER A 41 -12.16 3.04 -3.82
CA SER A 41 -13.52 2.73 -4.25
C SER A 41 -13.97 3.65 -5.39
N ASP A 42 -14.95 3.17 -6.18
CA ASP A 42 -15.58 3.96 -7.24
C ASP A 42 -16.21 5.26 -6.70
N SER A 43 -16.71 5.25 -5.45
CA SER A 43 -17.25 6.44 -4.78
C SER A 43 -16.19 7.51 -4.49
N ASP A 44 -15.01 7.09 -4.03
CA ASP A 44 -13.89 8.00 -3.77
C ASP A 44 -13.35 8.57 -5.08
N ALA A 45 -13.29 7.72 -6.10
CA ALA A 45 -12.88 8.10 -7.45
C ALA A 45 -13.88 9.06 -8.12
N MET A 46 -15.18 8.90 -7.88
CA MET A 46 -16.20 9.80 -8.42
C MET A 46 -16.09 11.20 -7.80
N SER A 47 -15.83 11.26 -6.49
CA SER A 47 -15.73 12.52 -5.74
C SER A 47 -14.44 13.28 -6.09
N SER A 48 -13.32 12.59 -6.24
CA SER A 48 -12.01 13.19 -6.54
C SER A 48 -11.69 13.31 -8.03
N GLY A 49 -12.33 12.49 -8.87
CA GLY A 49 -11.96 12.29 -10.28
C GLY A 49 -10.72 11.42 -10.50
N ILE A 50 -10.15 10.84 -9.43
CA ILE A 50 -8.85 10.15 -9.45
C ILE A 50 -9.02 8.71 -8.96
N ASN A 51 -8.51 7.74 -9.72
CA ASN A 51 -8.34 6.36 -9.23
C ASN A 51 -6.88 6.13 -8.83
N ILE A 52 -6.69 5.39 -7.74
CA ILE A 52 -5.41 5.11 -7.10
C ILE A 52 -5.33 3.63 -6.77
N GLY A 53 -4.20 3.01 -7.13
CA GLY A 53 -3.80 1.70 -6.64
C GLY A 53 -2.47 1.79 -5.91
N LEU A 54 -2.36 1.17 -4.75
CA LEU A 54 -1.14 1.05 -3.95
C LEU A 54 -0.76 -0.42 -3.81
N GLY A 55 0.53 -0.73 -3.81
CA GLY A 55 1.04 -2.08 -3.60
C GLY A 55 2.27 -2.08 -2.70
N HIS A 56 2.41 -3.11 -1.89
CA HIS A 56 3.50 -3.25 -0.92
C HIS A 56 4.04 -4.69 -0.87
N LYS A 57 5.37 -4.82 -0.79
CA LYS A 57 6.09 -6.06 -0.48
C LYS A 57 6.82 -5.88 0.84
N ARG A 58 6.52 -6.71 1.83
CA ARG A 58 6.99 -6.52 3.20
C ARG A 58 8.19 -7.41 3.52
N LEU A 59 9.22 -6.81 4.09
CA LEU A 59 10.22 -7.52 4.87
C LEU A 59 9.91 -7.25 6.35
N SER A 60 9.55 -8.28 7.08
CA SER A 60 9.06 -8.23 8.45
C SER A 60 10.24 -8.23 9.41
N ILE A 61 10.61 -7.05 9.91
CA ILE A 61 11.73 -6.89 10.87
C ILE A 61 11.18 -6.46 12.24
N ILE A 62 10.38 -5.40 12.26
CA ILE A 62 9.71 -4.88 13.46
C ILE A 62 8.22 -5.16 13.33
N ASP A 63 7.63 -5.70 14.41
CA ASP A 63 6.25 -6.22 14.48
C ASP A 63 5.97 -7.29 13.40
N LEU A 64 6.12 -8.56 13.77
CA LEU A 64 5.92 -9.67 12.83
C LEU A 64 4.44 -10.04 12.63
N SER A 65 3.51 -9.31 13.26
CA SER A 65 2.09 -9.62 13.17
C SER A 65 1.48 -9.20 11.82
N SER A 66 0.32 -9.78 11.53
CA SER A 66 -0.51 -9.38 10.40
C SER A 66 -1.15 -8.00 10.58
N ALA A 67 -1.11 -7.41 11.78
CA ALA A 67 -1.61 -6.05 12.00
C ALA A 67 -0.69 -5.01 11.35
N ALA A 68 0.59 -5.33 11.17
CA ALA A 68 1.57 -4.46 10.51
C ALA A 68 1.60 -4.60 8.98
N ARG A 69 0.56 -5.21 8.38
CA ARG A 69 0.43 -5.33 6.92
C ARG A 69 0.20 -3.95 6.29
N GLN A 70 0.63 -3.84 5.04
CA GLN A 70 0.58 -2.61 4.25
C GLN A 70 0.05 -2.97 2.85
N PRO A 71 -0.64 -2.07 2.13
CA PRO A 71 -1.04 -0.72 2.55
C PRO A 71 -1.95 -0.72 3.77
N MET A 72 -1.72 0.23 4.67
CA MET A 72 -2.43 0.36 5.95
C MET A 72 -3.43 1.49 5.87
N SER A 73 -4.62 1.26 6.40
CA SER A 73 -5.65 2.28 6.56
C SER A 73 -5.65 2.89 7.96
N ASN A 74 -6.24 4.08 8.08
CA ASN A 74 -6.70 4.58 9.38
C ASN A 74 -8.01 3.87 9.81
N GLU A 75 -8.50 4.21 10.99
CA GLU A 75 -9.59 3.50 11.69
C GLU A 75 -10.92 3.48 10.92
N ASP A 76 -11.16 4.49 10.09
CA ASP A 76 -12.37 4.64 9.28
C ASP A 76 -12.16 4.35 7.77
N ASN A 77 -10.97 3.90 7.37
CA ASN A 77 -10.60 3.58 5.99
C ASN A 77 -10.64 4.74 4.99
N THR A 78 -10.60 5.99 5.47
CA THR A 78 -10.57 7.17 4.61
C THR A 78 -9.17 7.55 4.14
N LEU A 79 -8.14 7.15 4.88
CA LEU A 79 -6.74 7.40 4.57
C LEU A 79 -5.97 6.09 4.46
N TRP A 80 -5.11 5.99 3.44
CA TRP A 80 -4.30 4.82 3.16
C TRP A 80 -2.85 5.22 2.95
N ILE A 81 -1.93 4.45 3.52
CA ILE A 81 -0.50 4.65 3.37
C ILE A 81 0.19 3.37 2.90
N THR A 82 1.24 3.52 2.11
CA THR A 82 2.26 2.50 1.91
C THR A 82 3.61 3.11 2.22
N TYR A 83 4.43 2.43 3.01
CA TYR A 83 5.66 3.00 3.56
C TYR A 83 6.80 1.99 3.52
N ASN A 84 8.01 2.51 3.30
CA ASN A 84 9.23 1.73 3.26
C ASN A 84 10.33 2.47 4.04
N GLY A 85 10.61 1.98 5.23
CA GLY A 85 11.61 2.56 6.11
C GLY A 85 11.36 2.15 7.56
N GLU A 86 12.02 2.86 8.46
CA GLU A 86 11.88 2.69 9.90
C GLU A 86 11.71 4.07 10.55
N ILE A 87 10.70 4.20 11.42
CA ILE A 87 10.51 5.42 12.22
C ILE A 87 11.21 5.20 13.55
N SER A 88 12.39 5.78 13.71
CA SER A 88 13.30 5.55 14.85
C SER A 88 12.77 6.06 16.21
N LEU A 89 11.74 6.91 16.22
CA LEU A 89 11.12 7.44 17.45
C LEU A 89 9.73 6.87 17.72
N LEU A 90 9.33 5.78 17.04
CA LEU A 90 7.99 5.20 17.16
C LEU A 90 7.63 4.87 18.63
N SER A 91 8.58 4.35 19.41
CA SER A 91 8.37 4.01 20.83
C SER A 91 8.12 5.21 21.76
N LYS A 92 8.24 6.44 21.26
CA LYS A 92 7.95 7.67 22.02
C LYS A 92 6.63 8.33 21.62
N ILE A 93 5.95 7.79 20.61
CA ILE A 93 4.72 8.36 20.02
C ILE A 93 3.48 7.56 20.42
N ILE A 94 3.66 6.30 20.84
CA ILE A 94 2.63 5.41 21.40
C ILE A 94 2.72 5.48 22.92
#